data_AF-A0A3M1YYY6-F1
#
_entry.id   AF-A0A3M1YYY6-F1
#
_cell.length_a   1.000
_cell.length_b   1.000
_cell.length_c   1.000
_cell.angle_alpha   90.00
_cell.angle_beta   90.00
_cell.angle_gamma   90.00
#
_symmetry.space_group_name_H-M   'P 1'
#
loop_
_entity.id
_entity.type
_entity.pdbx_description
1 polymer ?
#
loop_
_entity_poly.entity_id
_entity_poly.type
_entity_poly.pdbx_seq_one_letter_code
_entity_poly.pdbx_strand_id
1 'polypeptide(L)' 'MKKVLSIAAVAALAVSFTACKKNYTCECTTYEDGVPMATTPNTIRDTKKKAQEQCEAQNTTVGSLKTECTLK' A
#
# COMPACT_ATOMS: atom_id res chain seq x y z
N MET A 1 8.83 40.09 -31.85
CA MET A 1 9.16 38.71 -31.46
C MET A 1 8.97 38.58 -29.94
N LYS A 2 7.84 38.01 -29.48
CA LYS A 2 7.59 37.77 -28.03
C LYS A 2 6.65 36.58 -27.76
N LYS A 3 6.47 35.70 -28.76
CA LYS A 3 5.48 34.61 -28.74
C LYS A 3 6.06 33.25 -28.32
N VAL A 4 7.11 33.23 -27.50
CA VAL A 4 7.85 32.00 -27.17
C VAL A 4 7.68 31.52 -25.73
N LEU A 5 6.94 32.25 -24.89
CA LEU A 5 6.82 31.94 -23.46
C LEU A 5 5.67 30.96 -23.11
N SER A 6 4.81 30.61 -24.06
CA SER A 6 3.57 29.86 -23.78
C SER A 6 3.72 28.33 -23.85
N ILE A 7 4.85 27.81 -24.35
CA ILE A 7 5.04 26.37 -24.61
C ILE A 7 5.79 25.67 -23.46
N ALA A 8 6.48 26.42 -22.59
CA ALA A 8 7.25 25.84 -21.49
C ALA A 8 6.39 25.40 -20.27
N ALA A 9 5.18 25.92 -20.13
CA ALA A 9 4.33 25.64 -18.96
C ALA A 9 3.67 24.26 -18.97
N VAL A 10 3.50 23.63 -20.14
CA VAL A 10 2.84 22.32 -20.27
C VAL A 10 3.81 21.16 -20.00
N ALA A 11 5.12 21.37 -20.18
CA ALA A 11 6.13 20.36 -19.90
C ALA A 11 6.39 20.12 -18.39
N ALA A 12 6.06 21.10 -17.53
CA ALA A 12 6.27 21.00 -16.08
C ALA A 12 5.22 20.16 -15.34
N LEU A 13 4.07 19.86 -15.97
CA LEU A 13 2.99 19.06 -15.37
C LEU A 13 3.14 17.55 -15.64
N ALA A 14 4.09 17.13 -16.48
CA ALA A 14 4.28 15.73 -16.82
C ALA A 14 5.07 14.93 -15.75
N VAL A 15 5.66 15.59 -14.76
CA VAL A 15 6.60 14.94 -13.80
C VAL A 15 5.95 14.65 -12.43
N SER A 16 4.71 15.06 -12.17
CA SER A 16 4.08 14.91 -10.85
C SER A 16 3.25 13.63 -10.66
N PHE A 17 3.23 12.71 -11.63
CA PHE A 17 2.67 11.36 -11.42
C PHE A 17 3.59 10.42 -10.62
N THR A 18 4.48 10.96 -9.78
CA THR A 18 4.98 10.20 -8.65
C THR A 18 3.78 9.98 -7.74
N ALA A 19 3.01 8.90 -7.97
CA ALA A 19 1.93 8.50 -7.10
C ALA A 19 2.50 8.56 -5.67
N CYS A 20 2.01 9.49 -4.86
CA CYS A 20 2.57 9.80 -3.55
C CYS A 20 2.53 8.52 -2.72
N LYS A 21 3.65 7.78 -2.69
CA LYS A 21 3.78 6.56 -1.90
C LYS A 21 3.78 6.97 -0.44
N LYS A 22 2.80 6.50 0.29
CA LYS A 22 2.69 6.71 1.73
C LYS A 22 3.08 5.43 2.43
N ASN A 23 3.58 5.55 3.66
CA ASN A 23 3.75 4.39 4.53
C ASN A 23 2.38 4.03 5.09
N TYR A 24 1.96 2.79 4.87
CA TYR A 24 0.77 2.20 5.46
C TYR A 24 1.19 1.07 6.39
N THR A 25 0.43 0.86 7.47
CA THR A 25 0.70 -0.22 8.41
C THR A 25 -0.23 -1.38 8.09
N CYS A 26 0.32 -2.53 7.75
CA CYS A 26 -0.41 -3.78 7.59
C CYS A 26 -0.32 -4.55 8.91
N GLU A 27 -1.45 -4.80 9.57
CA GLU A 27 -1.50 -5.63 10.77
C GLU A 27 -1.94 -7.04 10.41
N CYS A 28 -1.04 -8.00 10.59
CA CYS A 28 -1.29 -9.42 10.36
C CYS A 28 -1.55 -10.14 11.68
N THR A 29 -2.78 -10.61 11.86
CA THR A 29 -3.19 -11.41 13.01
C THR A 29 -3.26 -12.88 12.62
N THR A 30 -2.56 -13.72 13.35
CA THR A 30 -2.68 -15.17 13.24
C THR A 30 -3.70 -15.66 14.25
N TYR A 31 -4.60 -16.52 13.80
CA TYR A 31 -5.65 -17.16 14.55
C TYR A 31 -5.40 -18.66 14.56
N GLU A 32 -5.65 -19.31 15.70
CA GLU A 32 -5.70 -20.76 15.83
C GLU A 32 -7.14 -21.12 16.23
N ASP A 33 -7.85 -21.88 15.40
CA ASP A 33 -9.27 -22.23 15.62
C ASP A 33 -10.17 -21.01 15.88
N GLY A 34 -9.84 -19.87 15.25
CA GLY A 34 -10.58 -18.61 15.39
C GLY A 34 -10.17 -17.77 16.60
N VAL A 35 -9.23 -18.22 17.43
CA VAL A 35 -8.69 -17.47 18.57
C VAL A 35 -7.44 -16.70 18.12
N PRO A 36 -7.37 -15.36 18.29
CA PRO A 36 -6.21 -14.57 17.91
C PRO A 36 -5.01 -14.93 18.81
N MET A 37 -3.91 -15.33 18.18
CA MET A 37 -2.67 -15.75 18.84
C MET A 37 -1.66 -14.61 18.89
N ALA A 38 -1.40 -13.98 17.76
CA ALA A 38 -0.38 -12.95 17.62
C ALA A 38 -0.73 -11.97 16.50
N THR A 39 -0.48 -10.68 16.75
CA THR A 39 -0.59 -9.62 15.73
C THR A 39 0.79 -9.02 15.49
N THR A 40 1.19 -8.95 14.22
CA THR A 40 2.47 -8.37 13.80
C THR A 40 2.23 -7.22 12.83
N PRO A 41 2.75 -6.01 13.13
CA PRO A 41 2.69 -4.89 12.20
C PRO A 41 3.81 -5.00 11.16
N ASN A 42 3.48 -4.67 9.92
CA ASN A 42 4.43 -4.54 8.81
C ASN A 42 4.18 -3.22 8.08
N THR A 43 5.23 -2.54 7.64
CA THR A 43 5.09 -1.24 6.96
C THR A 43 5.25 -1.41 5.46
N ILE A 44 4.25 -0.95 4.69
CA ILE A 44 4.25 -1.00 3.24
C ILE A 44 4.27 0.43 2.70
N ARG A 45 5.30 0.77 1.92
CA ARG A 45 5.43 2.08 1.28
C ARG A 45 4.99 2.03 -0.18
N ASP A 46 3.72 2.25 -0.42
CA ASP A 46 3.19 2.32 -1.78
C ASP A 46 1.95 3.23 -1.87
N THR A 47 1.25 3.20 -3.00
CA THR A 47 -0.10 3.74 -3.13
C THR A 47 -1.07 2.94 -2.26
N LYS A 48 -2.13 3.57 -1.75
CA LYS A 48 -3.12 2.90 -0.88
C LYS A 48 -3.59 1.56 -1.45
N LYS A 49 -3.94 1.55 -2.75
CA LYS A 49 -4.44 0.36 -3.44
C LYS A 49 -3.39 -0.75 -3.48
N LYS A 50 -2.14 -0.42 -3.84
CA LYS A 50 -1.05 -1.41 -3.90
C LYS A 50 -0.65 -1.89 -2.51
N ALA A 51 -0.65 -1.01 -1.51
CA ALA A 51 -0.38 -1.37 -0.13
C ALA A 51 -1.45 -2.33 0.41
N GLN A 52 -2.72 -2.09 0.08
CA GLN A 52 -3.82 -3.00 0.41
C GLN A 52 -3.64 -4.36 -0.29
N GLU A 53 -3.40 -4.38 -1.61
CA GLU A 53 -3.15 -5.61 -2.36
C GLU A 53 -1.97 -6.42 -1.78
N GLN A 54 -0.87 -5.75 -1.41
CA GLN A 54 0.29 -6.39 -0.79
C GLN A 54 0.06 -6.87 0.64
N CYS A 55 -0.81 -6.19 1.39
CA CYS A 55 -1.20 -6.58 2.74
C CYS A 55 -2.11 -7.81 2.70
N GLU A 56 -3.15 -7.79 1.87
CA GLU A 56 -4.10 -8.90 1.72
C GLU A 56 -3.46 -10.13 1.08
N ALA A 57 -2.42 -9.96 0.25
CA ALA A 57 -1.64 -11.08 -0.29
C ALA A 57 -0.89 -11.89 0.78
N GLN A 58 -0.74 -11.35 2.00
CA GLN A 58 -0.15 -12.07 3.14
C GLN A 58 -1.19 -12.92 3.90
N ASN A 59 -2.47 -12.84 3.52
CA ASN A 59 -3.50 -13.72 4.06
C ASN A 59 -3.17 -15.16 3.68
N THR A 60 -3.09 -16.04 4.68
CA THR A 60 -2.80 -17.46 4.47
C THR A 60 -3.56 -18.32 5.46
N THR A 61 -3.87 -19.54 5.06
CA THR A 61 -4.52 -20.52 5.93
C THR A 61 -3.80 -21.85 5.77
N VAL A 62 -3.29 -22.39 6.89
CA VAL A 62 -2.57 -23.66 6.94
C VAL A 62 -3.11 -24.48 8.11
N GLY A 63 -3.91 -25.51 7.81
CA GLY A 63 -4.57 -26.31 8.84
C GLY A 63 -5.56 -25.47 9.66
N SER A 64 -5.42 -25.49 10.98
CA SER A 64 -6.18 -24.67 11.94
C SER A 64 -5.65 -23.24 12.09
N LEU A 65 -4.47 -22.95 11.52
CA LEU A 65 -3.86 -21.62 11.58
C LEU A 65 -4.35 -20.77 10.42
N LYS A 66 -4.88 -19.60 10.73
CA LYS A 66 -5.33 -18.60 9.76
C LYS A 66 -4.64 -17.29 10.03
N THR A 67 -3.95 -16.72 9.05
CA THR A 67 -3.36 -15.39 9.14
C THR A 67 -4.19 -14.44 8.30
N GLU A 68 -4.71 -13.39 8.93
CA GLU A 68 -5.42 -12.30 8.26
C GLU A 68 -4.67 -10.99 8.46
N CYS A 69 -4.43 -10.28 7.37
CA CYS A 69 -3.68 -9.05 7.29
C CYS A 69 -4.60 -7.93 6.82
N THR A 70 -4.68 -6.86 7.62
CA THR A 70 -5.54 -5.70 7.34
C THR A 70 -4.71 -4.43 7.31
N LEU A 71 -4.92 -3.61 6.28
CA LEU A 71 -4.29 -2.30 6.16
C LEU A 71 -4.93 -1.31 7.14
N LYS A 72 -4.12 -0.71 8.01
CA LYS A 72 -4.43 0.37 8.95
C LYS A 72 -3.94 1.72 8.43
#